data_AF-A0A960QET6-F1
#
_entry.id   AF-A0A960QET6-F1
#
_cell.length_a   1.000
_cell.length_b   1.000
_cell.length_c   1.000
_cell.angle_alpha   90.00
_cell.angle_beta   90.00
_cell.angle_gamma   90.00
#
_symmetry.space_group_name_H-M   'P 1'
#
loop_
_entity.id
_entity.type
_entity.pdbx_description
1 polymer ?
#
loop_
_entity_poly.entity_id
_entity_poly.type
_entity_poly.pdbx_seq_one_letter_code
_entity_poly.pdbx_strand_id
1 'polypeptide(L)'
;MNRLLLNLLTVACLSVPLAVRAAEAPNIVFINADDLTHRELGCYGGQAITPNIDRLATEGMRFTRCFQAAPMCSPTRHNIYTGLYPVKSGAYPNHTFAKEGTKSVCHYLGELGYRIALSGKTHIAPKEVFPFEYSG
;
A
#
# COMPACT_ATOMS: atom_id res chain seq x y z
N MET A 1 22.98 -33.74 51.88
CA MET A 1 23.24 -32.61 50.96
C MET A 1 22.22 -32.61 49.82
N ASN A 2 21.16 -31.80 50.00
CA ASN A 2 20.45 -30.99 49.01
C ASN A 2 19.81 -31.63 47.76
N ARG A 3 18.93 -32.63 47.95
CA ARG A 3 17.88 -32.94 46.94
C ARG A 3 16.80 -31.84 46.83
N LEU A 4 16.60 -31.04 47.88
CA LEU A 4 15.68 -29.90 47.85
C LEU A 4 16.16 -28.76 46.93
N LEU A 5 17.47 -28.53 46.80
CA LEU A 5 17.99 -27.46 45.92
C LEU A 5 17.84 -27.80 44.43
N LEU A 6 17.87 -29.10 44.07
CA LEU A 6 17.75 -29.53 42.69
C LEU A 6 16.33 -29.32 42.14
N ASN A 7 15.30 -29.56 42.96
CA ASN A 7 13.90 -29.32 42.57
C ASN A 7 13.55 -27.83 42.50
N LEU A 8 14.19 -26.97 43.31
CA LEU A 8 14.00 -25.52 43.27
C LEU A 8 14.59 -24.86 42.01
N LEU A 9 15.70 -25.38 41.48
CA LEU A 9 16.26 -24.90 40.20
C LEU A 9 15.41 -25.30 38.98
N THR A 10 14.69 -26.42 39.06
CA THR A 10 13.93 -26.94 37.91
C THR A 10 12.61 -26.17 37.69
N VAL A 11 12.01 -25.63 38.75
CA VAL A 11 10.77 -24.83 38.68
C VAL A 11 11.05 -23.38 38.22
N ALA A 12 12.23 -22.83 38.50
CA ALA A 12 12.60 -21.46 38.12
C ALA A 12 12.79 -21.27 36.59
N CYS A 13 12.90 -22.35 35.82
CA CYS A 13 13.15 -22.28 34.38
C CYS A 13 11.87 -22.24 33.51
N LEU A 14 10.67 -22.39 34.10
CA LEU A 14 9.41 -22.48 33.35
C LEU A 14 8.61 -21.15 33.23
N SER A 15 9.10 -20.05 33.80
CA SER A 15 8.35 -18.79 33.85
C SER A 15 9.08 -17.60 33.22
N VAL A 16 9.81 -17.82 32.13
CA VAL A 16 10.19 -16.70 31.25
C VAL A 16 9.03 -16.48 30.28
N PRO A 17 8.22 -15.43 30.42
CA PRO A 17 7.23 -15.11 29.41
C PRO A 17 7.99 -14.77 28.13
N LEU A 18 7.82 -15.62 27.12
CA LEU A 18 8.27 -15.33 25.77
C LEU A 18 7.42 -14.17 25.28
N ALA A 19 7.91 -12.94 25.46
CA ALA A 19 7.31 -11.76 24.86
C ALA A 19 7.46 -11.90 23.35
N VAL A 20 6.45 -12.48 22.71
CA VAL A 20 6.29 -12.42 21.26
C VAL A 20 6.11 -10.94 20.94
N ARG A 21 7.19 -10.29 20.51
CA ARG A 21 7.12 -8.94 19.97
C ARG A 21 6.23 -9.04 18.75
N ALA A 22 5.03 -8.46 18.84
CA ALA A 22 4.15 -8.32 17.69
C ALA A 22 4.99 -7.70 16.56
N ALA A 23 4.98 -8.33 15.39
CA ALA A 23 5.70 -7.80 14.24
C ALA A 23 5.22 -6.36 14.01
N GLU A 24 6.17 -5.42 13.94
CA GLU A 24 5.83 -4.02 13.70
C GLU A 24 5.09 -3.91 12.36
N ALA A 25 4.06 -3.07 12.34
CA ALA A 25 3.29 -2.82 11.12
C ALA A 25 4.23 -2.30 10.01
N PRO A 26 4.23 -2.91 8.81
CA PRO A 26 5.15 -2.52 7.75
C PRO A 26 4.80 -1.15 7.16
N ASN A 27 5.80 -0.34 6.83
CA ASN A 27 5.54 0.86 6.04
C ASN A 27 5.17 0.48 4.60
N ILE A 28 4.17 1.15 4.05
CA ILE A 28 3.69 0.93 2.67
C ILE A 28 4.03 2.17 1.84
N VAL A 29 4.79 1.97 0.76
CA VAL A 29 5.09 3.02 -0.22
C VAL A 29 4.45 2.66 -1.55
N PHE A 30 3.49 3.48 -2.00
CA PHE A 30 2.82 3.31 -3.27
C PHE A 30 3.30 4.37 -4.27
N ILE A 31 3.98 3.93 -5.34
CA ILE A 31 4.52 4.81 -6.38
C ILE A 31 3.62 4.68 -7.62
N ASN A 32 3.08 5.81 -8.08
CA ASN A 32 2.24 5.87 -9.28
C ASN A 32 2.86 6.82 -10.31
N ALA A 33 3.31 6.28 -11.43
CA ALA A 33 3.82 7.06 -12.55
C ALA A 33 2.68 7.45 -13.50
N ASP A 34 2.61 8.73 -13.87
CA ASP A 34 1.59 9.22 -14.80
C ASP A 34 2.02 9.02 -16.25
N ASP A 35 1.11 8.55 -17.09
CA ASP A 35 1.31 8.26 -18.52
C ASP A 35 2.53 7.38 -18.88
N LEU A 36 3.04 6.58 -17.92
CA LEU A 36 4.14 5.65 -18.16
C LEU A 36 3.65 4.37 -18.86
N THR A 37 4.20 4.09 -20.03
CA THR A 37 4.02 2.80 -20.69
C THR A 37 5.04 1.77 -20.19
N HIS A 38 4.57 0.55 -19.90
CA HIS A 38 5.48 -0.53 -19.51
C HIS A 38 6.50 -0.87 -20.60
N ARG A 39 6.22 -0.52 -21.87
CA ARG A 39 7.06 -0.83 -23.03
C ARG A 39 8.39 -0.09 -23.04
N GLU A 40 8.55 0.94 -22.19
CA GLU A 40 9.79 1.70 -22.07
C GLU A 40 10.73 1.12 -20.99
N LEU A 41 10.20 0.38 -20.02
CA LEU A 41 10.96 -0.12 -18.88
C LEU A 41 11.85 -1.33 -19.24
N GLY A 42 13.10 -1.31 -18.80
CA GLY A 42 14.09 -2.37 -19.05
C GLY A 42 13.61 -3.76 -18.62
N CYS A 43 13.02 -3.88 -17.45
CA CYS A 43 12.45 -5.14 -16.93
C CYS A 43 11.25 -5.68 -17.74
N TYR A 44 10.73 -4.92 -18.70
CA TYR A 44 9.71 -5.35 -19.68
C TYR A 44 10.26 -5.43 -21.12
N GLY A 45 11.57 -5.29 -21.31
CA GLY A 45 12.23 -5.31 -22.64
C GLY A 45 12.26 -3.95 -23.34
N GLY A 46 11.99 -2.86 -22.63
CA GLY A 46 12.09 -1.51 -23.14
C GLY A 46 13.53 -1.00 -23.27
N GLN A 47 13.68 0.14 -23.95
CA GLN A 47 14.99 0.72 -24.27
C GLN A 47 15.46 1.78 -23.25
N ALA A 48 14.60 2.21 -22.32
CA ALA A 48 14.99 3.19 -21.32
C ALA A 48 15.96 2.58 -20.31
N ILE A 49 16.91 3.38 -19.82
CA ILE A 49 17.85 2.97 -18.78
C ILE A 49 17.13 3.10 -17.43
N THR A 50 16.63 1.99 -16.88
CA THR A 50 15.77 1.98 -15.67
C THR A 50 16.32 1.11 -14.52
N PRO A 51 17.60 1.23 -14.13
CA PRO A 51 18.25 0.28 -13.21
C PRO A 51 17.56 0.16 -11.85
N ASN A 52 16.98 1.25 -11.33
CA ASN A 52 16.28 1.24 -10.05
C ASN A 52 14.93 0.48 -10.12
N ILE A 53 14.19 0.61 -11.22
CA ILE A 53 12.91 -0.09 -11.42
C ILE A 53 13.19 -1.57 -11.71
N ASP A 54 14.24 -1.86 -12.48
CA ASP A 54 14.65 -3.22 -12.81
C ASP A 54 15.10 -3.98 -11.56
N ARG A 55 15.80 -3.31 -10.65
CA ARG A 55 16.15 -3.86 -9.34
C ARG A 55 14.91 -4.18 -8.50
N LEU A 56 13.93 -3.28 -8.42
CA LEU A 56 12.66 -3.55 -7.72
C LEU A 56 11.92 -4.76 -8.31
N ALA A 57 11.95 -4.91 -9.63
CA ALA A 57 11.31 -6.04 -10.32
C ALA A 57 12.00 -7.39 -10.05
N THR A 58 13.31 -7.39 -9.76
CA THR A 58 14.09 -8.61 -9.46
C THR A 58 14.06 -9.00 -7.99
N GLU A 59 14.02 -8.02 -7.09
CA GLU A 59 13.89 -8.24 -5.63
C GLU A 59 12.45 -8.59 -5.20
N GLY A 60 11.47 -8.37 -6.07
CA GLY A 60 10.05 -8.54 -5.77
C GLY A 60 9.28 -9.34 -6.81
N MET A 61 8.02 -8.93 -7.03
CA MET A 61 7.13 -9.54 -8.01
C MET A 61 6.83 -8.56 -9.15
N ARG A 62 6.93 -9.04 -10.39
CA ARG A 62 6.59 -8.28 -11.59
C ARG A 62 5.37 -8.88 -12.28
N PHE A 63 4.36 -8.06 -12.55
CA PHE A 63 3.15 -8.47 -13.25
C PHE A 63 3.26 -8.24 -14.76
N THR A 64 3.03 -9.26 -15.57
CA THR A 64 3.00 -9.13 -17.05
C THR A 64 1.61 -8.83 -17.60
N ARG A 65 0.59 -8.82 -16.73
CA ARG A 65 -0.82 -8.59 -17.06
C ARG A 65 -1.49 -7.76 -15.97
N CYS A 66 -1.19 -6.46 -15.93
CA CYS A 66 -1.78 -5.49 -15.02
C CYS A 66 -2.50 -4.41 -15.84
N PHE A 67 -3.81 -4.24 -15.65
CA PHE A 67 -4.65 -3.38 -16.48
C PHE A 67 -5.41 -2.37 -15.62
N GLN A 68 -5.57 -1.17 -16.16
CA GLN A 68 -6.39 -0.12 -15.55
C GLN A 68 -7.87 -0.35 -15.86
N ALA A 69 -8.75 0.04 -14.94
CA ALA A 69 -10.20 0.00 -15.16
C ALA A 69 -10.69 1.03 -16.19
N ALA A 70 -9.91 2.09 -16.43
CA ALA A 70 -10.20 3.13 -17.41
C ALA A 70 -8.90 3.77 -17.95
N PRO A 71 -8.86 4.26 -19.19
CA PRO A 71 -7.67 4.89 -19.77
C PRO A 71 -7.64 6.41 -19.50
N MET A 72 -7.84 6.85 -18.25
CA MET A 72 -7.89 8.27 -17.87
C MET A 72 -7.29 8.53 -16.48
N CYS A 73 -6.65 9.68 -16.25
CA CYS A 73 -5.96 10.01 -15.00
C CYS A 73 -6.87 9.89 -13.76
N SER A 74 -7.97 10.64 -13.72
CA SER A 74 -8.82 10.71 -12.52
C SER A 74 -9.54 9.39 -12.22
N PRO A 75 -10.23 8.73 -13.18
CA PRO A 75 -10.92 7.47 -12.92
C PRO A 75 -9.97 6.35 -12.47
N THR A 76 -8.76 6.29 -13.03
CA THR A 76 -7.72 5.35 -12.59
C THR A 76 -7.31 5.58 -11.14
N ARG A 77 -7.05 6.84 -10.74
CA ARG A 77 -6.65 7.15 -9.36
C ARG A 77 -7.78 6.88 -8.36
N HIS A 78 -9.02 7.23 -8.70
CA HIS A 78 -10.18 6.85 -7.90
C HIS A 78 -10.31 5.33 -7.77
N ASN A 79 -10.12 4.58 -8.85
CA ASN A 79 -10.17 3.11 -8.83
C ASN A 79 -9.07 2.51 -7.92
N ILE A 80 -7.83 2.97 -8.05
CA ILE A 80 -6.70 2.52 -7.23
C ILE A 80 -6.97 2.75 -5.74
N TYR A 81 -7.46 3.94 -5.37
CA TYR A 81 -7.62 4.27 -3.95
C TYR A 81 -8.92 3.77 -3.33
N THR A 82 -9.95 3.44 -4.10
CA THR A 82 -11.22 2.90 -3.58
C THR A 82 -11.36 1.40 -3.75
N GLY A 83 -10.61 0.78 -4.67
CA GLY A 83 -10.81 -0.60 -5.11
C GLY A 83 -12.12 -0.80 -5.91
N LEU A 84 -12.80 0.28 -6.31
CA LEU A 84 -14.10 0.22 -7.00
C LEU A 84 -13.95 0.62 -8.46
N TYR A 85 -14.62 -0.10 -9.36
CA TYR A 85 -14.74 0.32 -10.76
C TYR A 85 -15.33 1.75 -10.86
N PRO A 86 -14.94 2.55 -11.86
CA PRO A 86 -15.36 3.95 -11.96
C PRO A 86 -16.88 4.15 -11.94
N VAL A 87 -17.64 3.25 -12.55
CA VAL A 87 -19.12 3.27 -12.51
C VAL A 87 -19.69 3.09 -11.11
N LYS A 88 -19.02 2.30 -10.26
CA LYS A 88 -19.44 2.02 -8.89
C LYS A 88 -19.09 3.19 -7.98
N SER A 89 -17.85 3.70 -8.05
CA SER A 89 -17.42 4.88 -7.30
C SER A 89 -18.14 6.16 -7.75
N GLY A 90 -18.62 6.23 -9.00
CA GLY A 90 -19.26 7.41 -9.59
C GLY A 90 -18.30 8.35 -10.32
N ALA A 91 -16.99 8.18 -10.14
CA ALA A 91 -15.95 9.00 -10.77
C ALA A 91 -15.52 8.43 -12.14
N TYR A 92 -16.44 8.33 -13.10
CA TYR A 92 -16.16 7.71 -14.41
C TYR A 92 -15.66 8.67 -15.50
N PRO A 93 -16.10 9.94 -15.60
CA PRO A 93 -15.44 10.93 -16.45
C PRO A 93 -14.23 11.54 -15.74
N ASN A 94 -13.31 12.11 -16.52
CA ASN A 94 -12.19 12.84 -15.95
C ASN A 94 -12.68 14.08 -15.18
N HIS A 95 -11.97 14.48 -14.11
CA HIS A 95 -12.32 15.64 -13.27
C HIS A 95 -13.68 15.54 -12.55
N THR A 96 -14.17 14.32 -12.30
CA THR A 96 -15.39 14.08 -11.52
C THR A 96 -15.08 13.52 -10.15
N PHE A 97 -16.13 13.37 -9.34
CA PHE A 97 -16.03 13.05 -7.92
C PHE A 97 -16.54 11.64 -7.65
N ALA A 98 -15.94 10.98 -6.67
CA ALA A 98 -16.54 9.80 -6.08
C ALA A 98 -17.84 10.18 -5.34
N LYS A 99 -18.79 9.24 -5.31
CA LYS A 99 -20.03 9.35 -4.56
C LYS A 99 -19.73 9.55 -3.09
N GLU A 100 -20.54 10.38 -2.45
CA GLU A 100 -20.54 10.57 -0.99
C GLU A 100 -20.62 9.22 -0.26
N GLY A 101 -19.90 9.12 0.86
CA GLY A 101 -19.83 7.88 1.66
C GLY A 101 -18.93 6.78 1.08
N THR A 102 -18.30 6.98 -0.08
CA THR A 102 -17.30 6.03 -0.59
C THR A 102 -16.08 6.00 0.34
N LYS A 103 -15.71 4.82 0.83
CA LYS A 103 -14.44 4.64 1.56
C LYS A 103 -13.29 4.39 0.60
N SER A 104 -12.15 5.03 0.91
CA SER A 104 -10.86 4.82 0.25
C SER A 104 -9.86 4.11 1.17
N VAL A 105 -8.68 3.80 0.61
CA VAL A 105 -7.53 3.23 1.31
C VAL A 105 -7.15 4.01 2.58
N CYS A 106 -7.34 5.34 2.59
CA CYS A 106 -7.08 6.16 3.77
C CYS A 106 -7.95 5.75 4.96
N HIS A 107 -9.22 5.40 4.71
CA HIS A 107 -10.14 4.98 5.76
C HIS A 107 -9.75 3.62 6.31
N TYR A 108 -9.48 2.66 5.42
CA TYR A 108 -9.16 1.30 5.82
C TYR A 108 -7.80 1.20 6.52
N LEU A 109 -6.76 1.86 6.00
CA LEU A 109 -5.45 1.87 6.65
C LEU A 109 -5.45 2.76 7.91
N GLY A 110 -6.22 3.85 7.92
CA GLY A 110 -6.36 4.72 9.09
C GLY A 110 -7.00 3.99 10.28
N GLU A 111 -8.04 3.19 10.03
CA GLU A 111 -8.66 2.31 11.06
C GLU A 111 -7.66 1.28 11.64
N LEU A 112 -6.59 0.95 10.90
CA LEU A 112 -5.50 0.07 11.34
C LEU A 112 -4.32 0.83 12.00
N GLY A 113 -4.44 2.16 12.18
CA GLY A 113 -3.43 2.99 12.84
C GLY A 113 -2.30 3.49 11.95
N TYR A 114 -2.41 3.37 10.62
CA TYR A 114 -1.43 3.95 9.70
C TYR A 114 -1.61 5.46 9.59
N ARG A 115 -0.49 6.17 9.45
CA ARG A 115 -0.45 7.53 8.92
C ARG A 115 -0.39 7.46 7.39
N ILE A 116 -1.30 8.17 6.71
CA ILE A 116 -1.40 8.11 5.24
C ILE A 116 -1.18 9.51 4.66
N ALA A 117 -0.12 9.65 3.87
CA ALA A 117 0.21 10.88 3.18
C ALA A 117 0.32 10.68 1.66
N LEU A 118 0.00 11.73 0.92
CA LEU A 118 0.19 11.83 -0.53
C LEU A 118 1.15 12.97 -0.84
N SER A 119 2.17 12.67 -1.64
CA SER A 119 3.06 13.66 -2.23
C SER A 119 3.01 13.56 -3.76
N GLY A 120 2.84 14.68 -4.44
CA GLY A 120 2.68 14.74 -5.90
C GLY A 120 1.23 14.83 -6.37
N LYS A 121 0.91 14.21 -7.51
CA LYS A 121 -0.37 14.41 -8.20
C LYS A 121 -1.54 13.68 -7.52
N THR A 122 -2.63 14.42 -7.30
CA THR A 122 -3.85 13.92 -6.67
C THR A 122 -4.89 13.48 -7.71
N HIS A 123 -5.50 14.44 -8.41
CA HIS A 123 -6.60 14.29 -9.38
C HIS A 123 -7.74 13.38 -8.90
N ILE A 124 -8.08 13.51 -7.62
CA ILE A 124 -9.14 12.77 -6.91
C ILE A 124 -9.98 13.73 -6.10
N ALA A 125 -11.27 13.43 -5.94
CA ALA A 125 -12.20 14.23 -5.16
C ALA A 125 -13.46 13.41 -4.79
N PRO A 126 -14.19 13.77 -3.72
CA PRO A 126 -13.93 14.90 -2.84
C PRO A 126 -12.97 14.54 -1.68
N LYS A 127 -12.59 15.54 -0.87
CA LYS A 127 -11.58 15.37 0.20
C LYS A 127 -12.03 14.39 1.28
N GLU A 128 -13.32 14.33 1.54
CA GLU A 128 -13.94 13.44 2.53
C GLU A 128 -13.76 11.98 2.13
N VAL A 129 -13.77 11.68 0.82
CA VAL A 129 -13.49 10.33 0.29
C VAL A 129 -11.98 10.06 0.27
N PHE A 130 -11.14 11.09 0.09
CA PHE A 130 -9.69 10.94 -0.01
C PHE A 130 -8.95 11.83 1.00
N PRO A 131 -9.08 11.54 2.32
CA PRO A 131 -8.51 12.37 3.38
C PRO A 131 -7.02 12.09 3.58
N PHE A 132 -6.22 12.18 2.51
CA PHE A 132 -4.76 12.12 2.60
C PHE A 132 -4.22 13.34 3.36
N GLU A 133 -3.20 13.14 4.18
CA GLU A 133 -2.30 14.23 4.54
C GLU A 133 -1.49 14.62 3.28
N TYR A 134 -1.35 15.91 3.01
CA TYR A 134 -0.53 16.36 1.87
C TYR A 134 0.85 16.78 2.34
N SER A 135 1.87 16.28 1.65
CA SER A 135 3.27 16.64 1.88
C SER A 135 3.90 17.08 0.56
N GLY A 136 4.17 18.39 0.44
CA GLY A 136 4.65 19.03 -0.79
C GLY A 136 3.61 19.97 -1.38
#